data_AF-A0A2V5RTZ6-F1
#
_entry.id   AF-A0A2V5RTZ6-F1
#
_cell.length_a   1.000
_cell.length_b   1.000
_cell.length_c   1.000
_cell.angle_alpha   90.00
_cell.angle_beta   90.00
_cell.angle_gamma   90.00
#
_symmetry.space_group_name_H-M   'P 1'
#
loop_
_entity.id
_entity.type
_entity.pdbx_description
1 polymer ?
#
loop_
_entity_poly.entity_id
_entity_poly.type
_entity_poly.pdbx_seq_one_letter_code
_entity_poly.pdbx_strand_id
1 'polypeptide(L)'
;MNRNPESLSPSRLKTLITPLKCYASVRSHFSSSAKSKAINCGSKWKTRNSPGQLPIFLTIGGIQFVEWSRATRLLSAFQACEVRSKNAGLNAYKSDGLFLVICFSDKSDLEHAPDSLVLPQHECGLFGVFGHPKAAVLTYYGLFALQHRGQESAGIVTSNGPRTSFLMHKDMGLVSQVFGQEELAKLKGTRAIGHTRYSTTGTSTIKNAQPFVVDCVRGQMAIAHNGNLINADVLRDELERRGSIFQTTADSEIILHLLAQPSDNGGNILAALRRIQGAFSLIIMSEQELIAVRDPFGWRPLALGELDGAYVLASETCAFDLIHAKFIREIEPGEVLIINENGLRSERPFPEERPAFCMFEYVYFARPDSMIGGVNVGKVRIEMGRELARKFPVEADIVVPVPDSGNYAALGFAQELKIPYAHAFVRNHYIGRTFLQPSQLIRDFDVRVKLNLIKEIVAGKRVVVVDDSIVRGTTARARVVNLREAGAKEVHMRVSCPPHRFACHYGIDFPDPEKLIANQMSMEDICKYLGVDSLGYLDVEGMVRATGKPLNSFCLACFTGDYPLPFDPALDKFIMERREQRAKALADQEAQPRLFADLK
;
A
#
# COMPACT_ATOMS: atom_id res chain seq x y z
N MET A 1 -8.78 -27.54 47.73
CA MET A 1 -9.02 -28.99 47.81
C MET A 1 -9.17 -29.53 46.39
N ASN A 2 -8.09 -29.98 45.78
CA ASN A 2 -7.77 -31.41 45.56
C ASN A 2 -8.84 -32.18 44.75
N ARG A 3 -8.58 -32.45 43.46
CA ARG A 3 -8.19 -33.78 42.92
C ARG A 3 -8.18 -33.83 41.38
N ASN A 4 -7.17 -34.52 40.86
CA ASN A 4 -7.01 -35.04 39.49
C ASN A 4 -8.24 -35.79 38.96
N PRO A 5 -8.39 -35.89 37.63
CA PRO A 5 -9.00 -37.04 36.98
C PRO A 5 -7.93 -37.97 36.39
N GLU A 6 -7.88 -39.20 36.90
CA GLU A 6 -7.23 -40.33 36.24
C GLU A 6 -8.08 -40.86 35.08
N SER A 7 -7.40 -41.15 33.97
CA SER A 7 -7.58 -42.26 33.02
C SER A 7 -9.00 -42.73 32.63
N LEU A 8 -9.37 -42.54 31.36
CA LEU A 8 -10.31 -43.41 30.63
C LEU A 8 -9.80 -43.70 29.21
N SER A 9 -9.95 -44.95 28.79
CA SER A 9 -9.21 -45.66 27.74
C SER A 9 -9.78 -45.53 26.31
N PRO A 10 -9.00 -45.83 25.24
CA PRO A 10 -9.30 -45.44 23.85
C PRO A 10 -10.34 -46.28 23.07
N SER A 11 -11.28 -46.98 23.71
CA SER A 11 -12.13 -47.98 23.03
C SER A 11 -13.60 -47.58 22.78
N ARG A 12 -13.98 -46.30 22.91
CA ARG A 12 -15.41 -45.87 22.82
C ARG A 12 -15.75 -44.70 21.89
N LEU A 13 -15.04 -44.50 20.77
CA LEU A 13 -15.47 -43.57 19.71
C LEU A 13 -15.55 -44.23 18.31
N LYS A 14 -16.00 -45.48 18.28
CA LYS A 14 -16.51 -46.13 17.05
C LYS A 14 -18.04 -46.12 17.06
N THR A 15 -18.67 -45.04 16.61
CA THR A 15 -19.88 -45.11 15.75
C THR A 15 -20.33 -43.71 15.34
N LEU A 16 -20.76 -43.60 14.07
CA LEU A 16 -21.45 -42.50 13.38
C LEU A 16 -20.57 -41.67 12.44
N ILE A 17 -20.40 -42.15 11.21
CA ILE A 17 -21.01 -41.57 9.99
C ILE A 17 -20.35 -42.23 8.75
N THR A 18 -21.17 -42.94 7.99
CA THR A 18 -21.07 -43.18 6.53
C THR A 18 -22.51 -43.09 6.01
N PRO A 19 -22.81 -42.84 4.70
CA PRO A 19 -21.90 -42.64 3.56
C PRO A 19 -22.30 -41.52 2.57
N LEU A 20 -21.35 -41.03 1.76
CA LEU A 20 -21.51 -40.84 0.29
C LEU A 20 -20.17 -40.46 -0.37
N LYS A 21 -19.57 -41.48 -1.01
CA LYS A 21 -18.81 -41.50 -2.28
C LYS A 21 -17.80 -40.37 -2.57
N CYS A 22 -16.49 -40.70 -2.54
CA CYS A 22 -15.70 -41.05 -3.74
C CYS A 22 -14.24 -41.31 -3.36
N TYR A 23 -13.76 -42.52 -3.66
CA TYR A 23 -12.33 -42.84 -3.71
C TYR A 23 -11.77 -42.44 -5.09
N ALA A 24 -10.52 -41.99 -5.13
CA ALA A 24 -9.59 -42.34 -6.20
C ALA A 24 -8.17 -42.46 -5.61
N SER A 25 -7.63 -43.68 -5.67
CA SER A 25 -6.23 -43.98 -5.38
C SER A 25 -5.33 -43.52 -6.52
N VAL A 26 -4.17 -42.94 -6.23
CA VAL A 26 -3.10 -42.83 -7.23
C VAL A 26 -2.24 -44.10 -7.15
N ARG A 27 -2.68 -45.15 -7.83
CA ARG A 27 -1.78 -46.14 -8.44
C ARG A 27 -1.65 -45.77 -9.93
N SER A 28 -0.45 -45.98 -10.47
CA SER A 28 -0.03 -45.96 -11.88
C SER A 28 0.02 -44.61 -12.63
N HIS A 29 1.15 -43.92 -12.50
CA HIS A 29 1.89 -43.33 -13.63
C HIS A 29 3.38 -43.66 -13.45
N PHE A 30 3.69 -44.96 -13.50
CA PHE A 30 5.00 -45.48 -13.86
C PHE A 30 4.75 -46.54 -14.92
N SER A 31 4.60 -46.12 -16.18
CA SER A 31 4.61 -47.03 -17.32
C SER A 31 6.06 -47.21 -17.78
N SER A 32 6.54 -48.44 -17.60
CA SER A 32 7.51 -49.17 -18.42
C SER A 32 8.12 -48.46 -19.65
N SER A 33 9.21 -47.70 -19.45
CA SER A 33 10.30 -47.57 -20.44
C SER A 33 11.56 -46.96 -19.82
N ALA A 34 12.18 -47.65 -18.85
CA ALA A 34 13.56 -47.36 -18.43
C ALA A 34 14.18 -48.60 -17.77
N LYS A 35 14.44 -49.65 -18.56
CA LYS A 35 15.43 -50.65 -18.16
C LYS A 35 16.83 -50.03 -18.28
N SER A 36 17.64 -50.27 -17.25
CA SER A 36 19.10 -50.03 -17.14
C SER A 36 19.56 -48.60 -16.79
N LYS A 37 19.69 -48.34 -15.49
CA LYS A 37 20.99 -48.00 -14.86
C LYS A 37 20.81 -47.95 -13.34
N ALA A 38 21.08 -49.08 -12.70
CA ALA A 38 21.43 -49.11 -11.29
C ALA A 38 22.66 -48.21 -11.09
N ILE A 39 22.55 -47.18 -10.24
CA ILE A 39 23.72 -46.54 -9.66
C ILE A 39 23.83 -47.08 -8.23
N ASN A 40 24.73 -48.06 -8.12
CA ASN A 40 25.26 -48.58 -6.87
C ASN A 40 25.80 -47.41 -6.03
N CYS A 41 25.19 -47.14 -4.88
CA CYS A 41 25.86 -46.48 -3.75
C CYS A 41 25.96 -47.47 -2.58
N GLY A 42 26.47 -48.67 -2.88
CA GLY A 42 26.91 -49.64 -1.90
C GLY A 42 28.43 -49.54 -1.73
N SER A 43 28.89 -48.82 -0.70
CA SER A 43 30.14 -49.06 0.06
C SER A 43 30.57 -47.83 0.89
N LYS A 44 29.82 -47.49 1.96
CA LYS A 44 30.34 -46.83 3.19
C LYS A 44 29.21 -46.55 4.20
N TRP A 45 28.42 -47.55 4.57
CA TRP A 45 27.56 -47.45 5.76
C TRP A 45 27.64 -48.78 6.52
N LYS A 46 28.76 -48.98 7.23
CA LYS A 46 28.84 -49.98 8.30
C LYS A 46 28.48 -49.30 9.62
N THR A 47 27.29 -49.64 10.12
CA THR A 47 26.94 -49.85 11.54
C THR A 47 27.34 -48.80 12.59
N ARG A 48 26.34 -48.09 13.13
CA ARG A 48 26.04 -48.03 14.58
C ARG A 48 24.60 -47.52 14.80
N ASN A 49 23.69 -48.45 15.14
CA ASN A 49 22.42 -48.39 15.94
C ASN A 49 21.40 -47.25 15.65
N SER A 50 20.07 -47.43 15.52
CA SER A 50 19.10 -48.46 15.98
C SER A 50 17.86 -48.49 15.04
N PRO A 51 17.10 -49.61 14.93
CA PRO A 51 15.89 -49.70 14.10
C PRO A 51 14.65 -49.19 14.88
N GLY A 52 14.00 -48.11 14.42
CA GLY A 52 12.73 -47.70 15.05
C GLY A 52 12.26 -46.24 14.97
N GLN A 53 12.70 -45.40 14.02
CA GLN A 53 12.14 -44.05 13.88
C GLN A 53 12.01 -43.64 12.41
N LEU A 54 10.90 -44.02 11.77
CA LEU A 54 10.41 -43.29 10.60
C LEU A 54 9.66 -42.04 11.09
N PRO A 55 9.80 -40.86 10.45
CA PRO A 55 9.05 -39.68 10.80
C PRO A 55 7.55 -39.88 10.49
N ILE A 56 6.69 -39.45 11.42
CA ILE A 56 5.24 -39.45 11.23
C ILE A 56 4.90 -38.15 10.47
N PHE A 57 4.19 -38.28 9.36
CA PHE A 57 3.73 -37.15 8.55
C PHE A 57 2.26 -36.90 8.85
N LEU A 58 1.91 -35.68 9.24
CA LEU A 58 0.51 -35.25 9.30
C LEU A 58 0.17 -34.61 7.95
N THR A 59 -0.86 -35.10 7.27
CA THR A 59 -1.31 -34.51 5.98
C THR A 59 -2.63 -33.80 6.17
N ILE A 60 -2.67 -32.49 5.94
CA ILE A 60 -3.91 -31.69 5.94
C ILE A 60 -4.00 -30.98 4.59
N GLY A 61 -5.08 -31.23 3.85
CA GLY A 61 -5.31 -30.57 2.55
C GLY A 61 -4.22 -30.79 1.50
N GLY A 62 -3.51 -31.93 1.54
CA GLY A 62 -2.40 -32.23 0.63
C GLY A 62 -1.03 -31.70 1.07
N ILE A 63 -0.94 -31.06 2.24
CA ILE A 63 0.30 -30.52 2.79
C ILE A 63 0.81 -31.44 3.91
N GLN A 64 2.10 -31.78 3.87
CA GLN A 64 2.74 -32.66 4.88
C GLN A 64 3.52 -31.87 5.94
N PHE A 65 3.31 -32.23 7.20
CA PHE A 65 3.95 -31.64 8.38
C PHE A 65 4.82 -32.67 9.11
N VAL A 66 6.01 -32.25 9.58
CA VAL A 66 6.97 -33.07 10.35
C VAL A 66 7.53 -32.31 11.55
N GLU A 67 7.76 -33.03 12.65
CA GLU A 67 8.31 -32.53 13.92
C GLU A 67 9.84 -32.28 13.86
N TRP A 68 10.31 -31.13 14.39
CA TRP A 68 11.70 -30.64 14.24
C TRP A 68 12.78 -31.61 14.74
N SER A 69 12.54 -32.32 15.85
CA SER A 69 13.51 -33.26 16.42
C SER A 69 13.91 -34.39 15.46
N ARG A 70 13.11 -34.62 14.41
CA ARG A 70 13.36 -35.62 13.36
C ARG A 70 13.71 -35.02 11.99
N ALA A 71 13.56 -33.70 11.80
CA ALA A 71 13.79 -33.01 10.52
C ALA A 71 15.27 -32.78 10.19
N THR A 72 16.14 -32.62 11.20
CA THR A 72 17.58 -32.36 11.02
C THR A 72 18.32 -33.53 10.36
N ARG A 73 17.88 -34.78 10.56
CA ARG A 73 18.46 -35.96 9.86
C ARG A 73 18.04 -36.07 8.39
N LEU A 74 16.92 -35.47 8.02
CA LEU A 74 16.38 -35.46 6.65
C LEU A 74 17.08 -34.42 5.76
N LEU A 75 17.34 -33.23 6.29
CA LEU A 75 18.05 -32.17 5.56
C LEU A 75 19.47 -32.59 5.14
N SER A 76 20.19 -33.31 6.02
CA SER A 76 21.51 -33.87 5.70
C SER A 76 21.47 -35.01 4.67
N ALA A 77 20.36 -35.76 4.59
CA ALA A 77 20.19 -36.83 3.61
C ALA A 77 19.82 -36.29 2.21
N PHE A 78 19.10 -35.17 2.14
CA PHE A 78 18.70 -34.54 0.88
C PHE A 78 19.78 -33.64 0.28
N GLN A 79 20.60 -32.95 1.09
CA GLN A 79 21.78 -32.22 0.59
C GLN A 79 22.84 -33.14 -0.03
N ALA A 80 22.92 -34.41 0.39
CA ALA A 80 23.81 -35.39 -0.23
C ALA A 80 23.28 -35.95 -1.58
N CYS A 81 22.03 -35.64 -1.95
CA CYS A 81 21.37 -36.14 -3.16
C CYS A 81 21.20 -35.05 -4.24
N GLU A 82 21.94 -33.94 -4.15
CA GLU A 82 22.03 -32.87 -5.17
C GLU A 82 22.75 -33.33 -6.46
N VAL A 83 22.41 -34.48 -7.02
CA VAL A 83 22.76 -34.82 -8.40
C VAL A 83 21.65 -35.66 -9.03
N ARG A 84 20.94 -35.05 -9.99
CA ARG A 84 20.01 -35.62 -10.99
C ARG A 84 18.52 -35.74 -10.61
N SER A 85 17.87 -34.59 -10.49
CA SER A 85 16.52 -34.37 -11.02
C SER A 85 16.48 -32.94 -11.56
N LYS A 86 16.31 -32.76 -12.86
CA LYS A 86 16.41 -31.43 -13.51
C LYS A 86 15.17 -30.54 -13.32
N ASN A 87 14.09 -30.99 -12.67
CA ASN A 87 12.79 -30.29 -12.71
C ASN A 87 11.99 -30.18 -11.39
N ALA A 88 12.56 -30.38 -10.20
CA ALA A 88 11.82 -30.18 -8.94
C ALA A 88 12.61 -29.31 -7.95
N GLY A 89 11.99 -28.22 -7.47
CA GLY A 89 12.53 -27.35 -6.41
C GLY A 89 11.84 -27.64 -5.07
N LEU A 90 12.63 -27.72 -3.98
CA LEU A 90 12.14 -27.84 -2.61
C LEU A 90 12.42 -26.53 -1.85
N ASN A 91 11.42 -25.96 -1.19
CA ASN A 91 11.59 -24.86 -0.24
C ASN A 91 10.97 -25.22 1.11
N ALA A 92 11.68 -24.92 2.20
CA ALA A 92 11.23 -25.15 3.58
C ALA A 92 11.13 -23.81 4.32
N TYR A 93 9.99 -23.57 4.99
CA TYR A 93 9.74 -22.35 5.77
C TYR A 93 9.56 -22.67 7.26
N LYS A 94 10.03 -21.77 8.14
CA LYS A 94 10.04 -21.94 9.60
C LYS A 94 8.99 -21.03 10.25
N SER A 95 8.09 -21.60 11.04
CA SER A 95 7.25 -20.87 12.02
C SER A 95 6.94 -21.80 13.21
N ASP A 96 7.17 -21.34 14.44
CA ASP A 96 6.76 -21.98 15.71
C ASP A 96 6.90 -23.52 15.79
N GLY A 97 8.08 -24.04 15.43
CA GLY A 97 8.43 -25.46 15.63
C GLY A 97 7.86 -26.46 14.61
N LEU A 98 7.09 -26.00 13.62
CA LEU A 98 6.55 -26.83 12.53
C LEU A 98 7.10 -26.39 11.16
N PHE A 99 7.42 -27.37 10.31
CA PHE A 99 7.93 -27.14 8.96
C PHE A 99 6.91 -27.54 7.90
N LEU A 100 6.76 -26.66 6.91
CA LEU A 100 5.99 -26.89 5.70
C LEU A 100 6.96 -27.30 4.58
N VAL A 101 6.76 -28.48 3.98
CA VAL A 101 7.50 -28.91 2.79
C VAL A 101 6.53 -28.98 1.63
N ILE A 102 6.75 -28.16 0.60
CA ILE A 102 5.95 -28.15 -0.63
C ILE A 102 6.81 -28.70 -1.77
N CYS A 103 6.34 -29.76 -2.43
CA CYS A 103 6.92 -30.27 -3.68
C CYS A 103 6.15 -29.70 -4.87
N PHE A 104 6.85 -29.05 -5.79
CA PHE A 104 6.28 -28.61 -7.08
C PHE A 104 6.63 -29.62 -8.17
N SER A 105 5.66 -29.94 -9.03
CA SER A 105 5.79 -30.94 -10.09
C SER A 105 6.28 -30.39 -11.43
N ASP A 106 6.26 -29.07 -11.67
CA ASP A 106 6.76 -28.48 -12.91
C ASP A 106 7.21 -27.02 -12.77
N LYS A 107 8.18 -26.59 -13.59
CA LYS A 107 8.73 -25.21 -13.59
C LYS A 107 7.81 -24.18 -14.26
N SER A 108 6.79 -24.60 -15.01
CA SER A 108 5.85 -23.71 -15.70
C SER A 108 4.90 -22.95 -14.75
N ASP A 109 4.80 -23.37 -13.49
CA ASP A 109 3.98 -22.70 -12.48
C ASP A 109 4.67 -21.47 -11.84
N LEU A 110 5.93 -21.20 -12.21
CA LEU A 110 6.71 -20.05 -11.73
C LEU A 110 6.62 -18.82 -12.66
N GLU A 111 6.27 -18.99 -13.94
CA GLU A 111 6.34 -17.91 -14.94
C GLU A 111 5.01 -17.18 -15.20
N HIS A 112 3.92 -17.60 -14.57
CA HIS A 112 2.62 -16.93 -14.66
C HIS A 112 2.03 -16.70 -13.27
N ALA A 113 2.72 -15.94 -12.43
CA ALA A 113 2.13 -15.42 -11.20
C ALA A 113 1.14 -14.30 -11.56
N PRO A 114 -0.18 -14.46 -11.38
CA PRO A 114 -1.09 -13.32 -11.49
C PRO A 114 -0.80 -12.36 -10.33
N ASP A 115 -0.41 -11.14 -10.68
CA ASP A 115 -0.25 -10.04 -9.75
C ASP A 115 -1.52 -9.84 -8.93
N SER A 116 -1.37 -10.05 -7.62
CA SER A 116 -2.37 -10.05 -6.56
C SER A 116 -3.46 -8.96 -6.64
N LEU A 117 -4.63 -9.28 -6.06
CA LEU A 117 -5.75 -8.40 -5.77
C LEU A 117 -5.31 -7.15 -5.00
N VAL A 118 -5.18 -6.05 -5.72
CA VAL A 118 -4.72 -4.77 -5.22
C VAL A 118 -5.79 -3.72 -5.52
N LEU A 119 -6.46 -3.22 -4.47
CA LEU A 119 -7.15 -1.93 -4.51
C LEU A 119 -6.12 -0.83 -4.80
N PRO A 120 -6.50 0.32 -5.38
CA PRO A 120 -5.61 1.48 -5.46
C PRO A 120 -4.93 1.71 -4.11
N GLN A 121 -3.61 1.71 -4.16
CA GLN A 121 -2.75 1.64 -3.00
C GLN A 121 -2.42 3.06 -2.52
N HIS A 122 -2.35 3.25 -1.18
CA HIS A 122 -2.51 4.55 -0.53
C HIS A 122 -1.36 5.55 -0.81
N GLU A 123 -1.61 6.83 -0.52
CA GLU A 123 -0.64 7.94 -0.57
C GLU A 123 -0.07 8.19 0.82
N CYS A 124 1.21 8.56 0.96
CA CYS A 124 1.82 8.77 2.27
C CYS A 124 1.14 9.84 3.14
N GLY A 125 1.26 9.70 4.46
CA GLY A 125 0.76 10.66 5.44
C GLY A 125 1.92 11.41 6.09
N LEU A 126 1.82 12.74 6.16
CA LEU A 126 2.85 13.61 6.74
C LEU A 126 2.32 14.28 8.01
N PHE A 127 3.18 14.39 9.02
CA PHE A 127 2.90 15.18 10.21
C PHE A 127 4.16 15.89 10.72
N GLY A 128 4.04 17.15 11.13
CA GLY A 128 5.16 17.95 11.62
C GLY A 128 4.76 18.80 12.82
N VAL A 129 5.70 19.05 13.73
CA VAL A 129 5.51 19.88 14.92
C VAL A 129 6.72 20.79 15.11
N PHE A 130 6.50 22.07 15.40
CA PHE A 130 7.55 23.02 15.74
C PHE A 130 7.22 23.77 17.04
N GLY A 131 8.10 23.66 18.04
CA GLY A 131 8.05 24.46 19.26
C GLY A 131 7.26 23.82 20.42
N HIS A 132 7.06 22.50 20.43
CA HIS A 132 6.27 21.83 21.48
C HIS A 132 7.10 20.79 22.26
N PRO A 133 7.11 20.81 23.61
CA PRO A 133 7.94 19.88 24.42
C PRO A 133 7.57 18.40 24.26
N LYS A 134 6.36 18.10 23.76
CA LYS A 134 5.89 16.74 23.45
C LYS A 134 5.84 16.46 21.95
N ALA A 135 6.73 17.05 21.15
CA ALA A 135 6.68 16.95 19.68
C ALA A 135 6.57 15.49 19.18
N ALA A 136 7.37 14.56 19.73
CA ALA A 136 7.31 13.15 19.37
C ALA A 136 5.93 12.50 19.56
N VAL A 137 5.30 12.77 20.72
CA VAL A 137 4.00 12.19 21.09
C VAL A 137 2.87 12.77 20.23
N LEU A 138 2.92 14.09 19.97
CA LEU A 138 1.97 14.73 19.07
C LEU A 138 2.11 14.18 17.65
N THR A 139 3.34 14.00 17.16
CA THR A 139 3.59 13.38 15.86
C THR A 139 3.08 11.95 15.79
N TYR A 140 3.26 11.14 16.85
CA TYR A 140 2.70 9.80 16.92
C TYR A 140 1.17 9.79 16.74
N TYR A 141 0.43 10.62 17.50
CA TYR A 141 -1.02 10.68 17.38
C TYR A 141 -1.46 11.26 16.03
N GLY A 142 -0.76 12.28 15.52
CA GLY A 142 -0.99 12.82 14.18
C GLY A 142 -0.87 11.76 13.09
N LEU A 143 0.20 10.96 13.12
CA LEU A 143 0.38 9.84 12.19
C LEU A 143 -0.65 8.73 12.41
N PHE A 144 -1.06 8.46 13.65
CA PHE A 144 -2.11 7.49 13.94
C PHE A 144 -3.45 7.90 13.31
N ALA A 145 -3.80 9.19 13.36
CA ALA A 145 -4.98 9.70 12.66
C ALA A 145 -4.90 9.58 11.14
N LEU A 146 -3.67 9.62 10.60
CA LEU A 146 -3.34 9.49 9.18
C LEU A 146 -3.00 8.05 8.77
N GLN A 147 -3.20 7.04 9.62
CA GLN A 147 -2.81 5.65 9.34
C GLN A 147 -3.44 5.07 8.07
N HIS A 148 -4.60 5.60 7.63
CA HIS A 148 -5.24 5.22 6.37
C HIS A 148 -4.43 5.63 5.14
N ARG A 149 -3.50 6.58 5.26
CA ARG A 149 -2.60 7.02 4.19
C ARG A 149 -1.42 6.06 3.98
N GLY A 150 -0.90 5.43 5.01
CA GLY A 150 0.21 4.49 4.83
C GLY A 150 0.20 3.41 5.88
N GLN A 151 0.29 2.14 5.47
CA GLN A 151 0.27 0.99 6.39
C GLN A 151 1.51 0.11 6.25
N GLU A 152 2.50 0.55 5.48
CA GLU A 152 3.69 -0.26 5.20
C GLU A 152 4.84 0.00 6.16
N SER A 153 5.08 1.25 6.50
CA SER A 153 6.05 1.64 7.51
C SER A 153 5.64 2.97 8.13
N ALA A 154 6.20 3.25 9.30
CA ALA A 154 6.08 4.53 9.96
C ALA A 154 7.44 4.98 10.49
N GLY A 155 7.64 6.29 10.60
CA GLY A 155 8.88 6.88 11.10
C GLY A 155 8.66 8.24 11.74
N ILE A 156 9.47 8.56 12.74
CA ILE A 156 9.51 9.86 13.41
C ILE A 156 10.97 10.27 13.58
N VAL A 157 11.26 11.53 13.27
CA VAL A 157 12.54 12.19 13.56
C VAL A 157 12.26 13.39 14.45
N THR A 158 13.08 13.59 15.47
CA THR A 158 12.97 14.69 16.45
C THR A 158 14.27 15.44 16.62
N SER A 159 14.19 16.71 17.03
CA SER A 159 15.33 17.56 17.30
C SER A 159 15.05 18.54 18.45
N ASN A 160 16.10 18.92 19.19
CA ASN A 160 16.09 19.99 20.19
C ASN A 160 16.70 21.30 19.65
N GLY A 161 16.92 21.38 18.34
CA GLY A 161 17.46 22.57 17.68
C GLY A 161 18.98 22.53 17.49
N PRO A 162 19.63 23.71 17.34
CA PRO A 162 21.04 23.79 16.97
C PRO A 162 21.97 23.08 17.95
N ARG A 163 23.02 22.44 17.41
CA ARG A 163 24.03 21.68 18.19
C ARG A 163 23.48 20.40 18.85
N THR A 164 22.30 19.93 18.45
CA THR A 164 21.75 18.66 18.92
C THR A 164 21.57 17.70 17.76
N SER A 165 21.93 16.43 17.99
CA SER A 165 21.72 15.41 16.98
C SER A 165 20.25 15.03 16.89
N PHE A 166 19.79 14.78 15.68
CA PHE A 166 18.46 14.28 15.37
C PHE A 166 18.32 12.87 15.92
N LEU A 167 17.17 12.59 16.52
CA LEU A 167 16.82 11.28 17.04
C LEU A 167 15.74 10.71 16.14
N MET A 168 15.98 9.52 15.59
CA MET A 168 15.10 8.88 14.61
C MET A 168 14.72 7.49 15.07
N HIS A 169 13.46 7.12 14.85
CA HIS A 169 13.00 5.74 14.88
C HIS A 169 12.05 5.51 13.71
N LYS A 170 12.27 4.44 12.96
CA LYS A 170 11.42 4.02 11.84
C LYS A 170 11.47 2.51 11.69
N ASP A 171 10.33 1.90 11.35
CA ASP A 171 10.24 0.47 11.12
C ASP A 171 9.06 0.14 10.18
N MET A 172 8.99 -1.11 9.72
CA MET A 172 7.88 -1.64 8.95
C MET A 172 6.66 -1.88 9.85
N GLY A 173 5.47 -1.67 9.29
CA GLY A 173 4.20 -1.88 9.96
C GLY A 173 3.43 -0.59 10.26
N LEU A 174 2.38 -0.76 11.07
CA LEU A 174 1.48 0.31 11.50
C LEU A 174 2.17 1.21 12.56
N VAL A 175 1.72 2.46 12.69
CA VAL A 175 2.22 3.43 13.68
C VAL A 175 2.20 2.84 15.09
N SER A 176 1.12 2.16 15.48
CA SER A 176 1.00 1.52 16.79
C SER A 176 1.92 0.31 17.01
N GLN A 177 2.42 -0.30 15.93
CA GLN A 177 3.36 -1.42 15.98
C GLN A 177 4.81 -0.92 16.02
N VAL A 178 5.09 0.18 15.30
CA VAL A 178 6.43 0.77 15.22
C VAL A 178 6.81 1.52 16.50
N PHE A 179 5.86 2.20 17.14
CA PHE A 179 6.12 3.08 18.28
C PHE A 179 5.48 2.57 19.57
N GLY A 180 6.28 1.90 20.40
CA GLY A 180 5.96 1.63 21.80
C GLY A 180 6.37 2.77 22.74
N GLN A 181 6.06 2.62 24.02
CA GLN A 181 6.43 3.62 25.05
C GLN A 181 7.94 3.85 25.13
N GLU A 182 8.74 2.80 24.98
CA GLU A 182 10.20 2.89 25.00
C GLU A 182 10.75 3.68 23.82
N GLU A 183 10.25 3.42 22.60
CA GLU A 183 10.72 4.12 21.40
C GLU A 183 10.32 5.59 21.42
N LEU A 184 9.10 5.91 21.85
CA LEU A 184 8.67 7.30 22.01
C LEU A 184 9.47 8.04 23.10
N ALA A 185 9.88 7.36 24.18
CA ALA A 185 10.68 7.98 25.23
C ALA A 185 12.12 8.33 24.78
N LYS A 186 12.65 7.62 23.77
CA LYS A 186 13.95 7.92 23.16
C LYS A 186 13.88 9.15 22.26
N LEU A 187 12.73 9.43 21.64
CA LEU A 187 12.50 10.55 20.74
C LEU A 187 12.25 11.86 21.52
N LYS A 188 13.33 12.57 21.81
CA LYS A 188 13.29 13.84 22.56
C LYS A 188 13.48 15.02 21.61
N GLY A 189 12.67 16.05 21.79
CA GLY A 189 12.72 17.21 20.91
C GLY A 189 11.57 18.18 21.15
N THR A 190 11.79 19.45 20.82
CA THR A 190 10.70 20.43 20.67
C THR A 190 10.20 20.50 19.22
N ARG A 191 10.85 19.78 18.31
CA ARG A 191 10.54 19.71 16.88
C ARG A 191 10.49 18.26 16.45
N ALA A 192 9.56 17.94 15.56
CA ALA A 192 9.40 16.59 15.05
C ALA A 192 8.82 16.58 13.64
N ILE A 193 9.23 15.61 12.83
CA ILE A 193 8.54 15.23 11.60
C ILE A 193 8.27 13.74 11.61
N GLY A 194 7.16 13.36 11.00
CA GLY A 194 6.70 11.99 10.95
C GLY A 194 6.11 11.65 9.60
N HIS A 195 6.13 10.36 9.29
CA HIS A 195 5.64 9.83 8.04
C HIS A 195 4.99 8.46 8.22
N THR A 196 3.86 8.23 7.56
CA THR A 196 3.31 6.90 7.30
C THR A 196 3.42 6.59 5.82
N ARG A 197 4.09 5.49 5.49
CA ARG A 197 4.43 5.15 4.10
C ARG A 197 3.45 4.19 3.48
N TYR A 198 3.26 4.44 2.20
CA TYR A 198 2.85 3.46 1.22
C TYR A 198 3.90 3.42 0.09
N SER A 199 4.18 2.25 -0.50
CA SER A 199 5.13 2.19 -1.62
C SER A 199 4.46 2.64 -2.92
N THR A 200 4.49 3.95 -3.18
CA THR A 200 4.07 4.58 -4.44
C THR A 200 5.14 4.42 -5.52
N THR A 201 6.41 4.62 -5.12
CA THR A 201 7.61 4.35 -5.91
C THR A 201 8.57 3.46 -5.13
N GLY A 202 9.20 2.56 -5.87
CA GLY A 202 10.12 1.57 -5.35
C GLY A 202 9.46 0.46 -4.55
N THR A 203 10.30 -0.36 -3.93
CA THR A 203 9.89 -1.53 -3.13
C THR A 203 9.59 -1.20 -1.66
N SER A 204 8.76 -2.02 -1.03
CA SER A 204 8.40 -1.93 0.40
C SER A 204 9.53 -2.50 1.26
N THR A 205 10.56 -1.68 1.51
CA THR A 205 11.69 -2.01 2.38
C THR A 205 11.85 -0.96 3.48
N ILE A 206 12.45 -1.36 4.60
CA ILE A 206 12.79 -0.42 5.69
C ILE A 206 13.75 0.69 5.23
N LYS A 207 14.60 0.40 4.23
CA LYS A 207 15.49 1.40 3.63
C LYS A 207 14.69 2.54 3.02
N ASN A 208 13.54 2.23 2.42
CA ASN A 208 12.67 3.22 1.81
C ASN A 208 11.67 3.84 2.82
N ALA A 209 11.69 3.43 4.10
CA ALA A 209 10.87 4.06 5.14
C ALA A 209 11.35 5.49 5.43
N GLN A 210 10.40 6.40 5.56
CA GLN A 210 10.61 7.83 5.83
C GLN A 210 10.23 8.17 7.28
N PRO A 211 10.70 9.29 7.86
CA PRO A 211 11.54 10.32 7.25
C PRO A 211 12.97 9.87 6.93
N PHE A 212 13.59 10.52 5.95
CA PHE A 212 15.03 10.37 5.68
C PHE A 212 15.82 11.43 6.45
N VAL A 213 17.02 11.09 6.91
CA VAL A 213 17.93 12.00 7.62
C VAL A 213 19.29 11.94 6.94
N VAL A 214 19.90 13.11 6.71
CA VAL A 214 21.27 13.22 6.16
C VAL A 214 22.08 14.22 6.95
N ASP A 215 23.39 13.98 7.01
CA ASP A 215 24.39 14.95 7.45
C ASP A 215 25.01 15.61 6.22
N CYS A 216 24.92 16.94 6.12
CA CYS A 216 25.52 17.68 5.01
C CYS A 216 26.20 18.98 5.48
N VAL A 217 26.72 19.76 4.52
CA VAL A 217 27.39 21.05 4.81
C VAL A 217 26.49 22.08 5.51
N ARG A 218 25.17 21.85 5.52
CA ARG A 218 24.16 22.68 6.19
C ARG A 218 23.77 22.16 7.57
N GLY A 219 24.45 21.14 8.09
CA GLY A 219 24.07 20.42 9.31
C GLY A 219 23.13 19.25 9.00
N GLN A 220 22.38 18.82 10.01
CA GLN A 220 21.42 17.72 9.83
C GLN A 220 20.14 18.21 9.16
N MET A 221 19.65 17.41 8.22
CA MET A 221 18.38 17.64 7.54
C MET A 221 17.55 16.38 7.53
N ALA A 222 16.24 16.53 7.74
CA ALA A 222 15.29 15.44 7.60
C ALA A 222 14.15 15.81 6.65
N ILE A 223 13.62 14.84 5.90
CA ILE A 223 12.50 15.04 4.99
C ILE A 223 11.44 13.94 5.11
N ALA A 224 10.18 14.35 5.02
CA ALA A 224 9.04 13.49 4.79
C ALA A 224 8.29 13.98 3.54
N HIS A 225 7.96 13.07 2.63
CA HIS A 225 7.43 13.36 1.29
C HIS A 225 6.16 12.54 1.01
N ASN A 226 5.12 13.23 0.55
CA ASN A 226 3.92 12.63 -0.03
C ASN A 226 3.77 13.08 -1.48
N GLY A 227 3.80 12.14 -2.42
CA GLY A 227 3.71 12.41 -3.85
C GLY A 227 4.59 11.48 -4.68
N ASN A 228 4.88 11.90 -5.91
CA ASN A 228 5.81 11.23 -6.80
C ASN A 228 6.48 12.24 -7.75
N LEU A 229 7.79 12.09 -7.90
CA LEU A 229 8.58 12.88 -8.85
C LEU A 229 8.62 12.20 -10.22
N ILE A 230 8.19 12.91 -11.27
CA ILE A 230 8.14 12.37 -12.64
C ILE A 230 9.48 12.43 -13.37
N ASN A 231 10.40 13.29 -12.89
CA ASN A 231 11.75 13.45 -13.44
C ASN A 231 12.83 12.89 -12.50
N ALA A 232 12.43 11.98 -11.60
CA ALA A 232 13.31 11.44 -10.57
C ALA A 232 14.53 10.71 -11.17
N ASP A 233 14.31 9.89 -12.20
CA ASP A 233 15.35 9.10 -12.86
C ASP A 233 16.41 9.99 -13.51
N VAL A 234 16.00 11.07 -14.18
CA VAL A 234 16.88 12.08 -14.78
C VAL A 234 17.70 12.80 -13.71
N LEU A 235 17.05 13.21 -12.61
CA LEU A 235 17.73 13.88 -11.49
C LEU A 235 18.73 12.96 -10.80
N ARG A 236 18.39 11.68 -10.61
CA ARG A 236 19.29 10.66 -10.07
C ARG A 236 20.51 10.47 -10.97
N ASP A 237 20.31 10.37 -12.29
CA ASP A 237 21.38 10.32 -13.29
C ASP A 237 22.38 11.45 -13.15
N GLU A 238 21.88 12.68 -13.07
CA GLU A 238 22.71 13.87 -12.96
C GLU A 238 23.52 13.87 -11.65
N LEU A 239 22.89 13.48 -10.54
CA LEU A 239 23.52 13.45 -9.22
C LEU A 239 24.57 12.34 -9.11
N GLU A 240 24.30 11.14 -9.63
CA GLU A 240 25.25 10.02 -9.66
C GLU A 240 26.49 10.37 -10.51
N ARG A 241 26.31 11.02 -11.67
CA ARG A 241 27.45 11.50 -12.50
C ARG A 241 28.32 12.53 -11.81
N ARG A 242 27.78 13.26 -10.82
CA ARG A 242 28.52 14.19 -9.97
C ARG A 242 29.10 13.55 -8.71
N GLY A 243 28.99 12.23 -8.57
CA GLY A 243 29.54 11.47 -7.45
C GLY A 243 28.60 11.31 -6.25
N SER A 244 27.30 11.61 -6.38
CA SER A 244 26.32 11.32 -5.32
C SER A 244 26.08 9.81 -5.23
N ILE A 245 25.96 9.31 -4.00
CA ILE A 245 25.67 7.90 -3.71
C ILE A 245 24.29 7.82 -3.09
N PHE A 246 23.45 6.93 -3.62
CA PHE A 246 22.09 6.68 -3.14
C PHE A 246 22.03 5.36 -2.37
N GLN A 247 21.29 5.35 -1.26
CA GLN A 247 21.06 4.16 -0.44
C GLN A 247 19.70 3.51 -0.69
N THR A 248 18.81 4.23 -1.38
CA THR A 248 17.39 3.87 -1.54
C THR A 248 16.95 3.97 -3.00
N THR A 249 15.74 3.46 -3.24
CA THR A 249 15.03 3.65 -4.52
C THR A 249 13.91 4.68 -4.40
N ALA A 250 13.84 5.41 -3.29
CA ALA A 250 12.82 6.42 -3.04
C ALA A 250 13.22 7.75 -3.68
N ASP A 251 12.26 8.39 -4.35
CA ASP A 251 12.40 9.73 -4.92
C ASP A 251 12.75 10.81 -3.87
N SER A 252 12.40 10.57 -2.61
CA SER A 252 12.58 11.52 -1.53
C SER A 252 14.06 11.70 -1.16
N GLU A 253 14.90 10.68 -1.40
CA GLU A 253 16.36 10.78 -1.24
C GLU A 253 16.97 11.72 -2.30
N ILE A 254 16.41 11.74 -3.52
CA ILE A 254 16.83 12.66 -4.59
C ILE A 254 16.61 14.11 -4.17
N ILE A 255 15.47 14.40 -3.54
CA ILE A 255 15.18 15.74 -3.01
C ILE A 255 16.24 16.13 -1.98
N LEU A 256 16.62 15.22 -1.08
CA LEU A 256 17.68 15.49 -0.10
C LEU A 256 19.03 15.79 -0.75
N HIS A 257 19.45 15.00 -1.75
CA HIS A 257 20.71 15.25 -2.46
C HIS A 257 20.72 16.59 -3.19
N LEU A 258 19.57 17.04 -3.71
CA LEU A 258 19.45 18.37 -4.31
C LEU A 258 19.56 19.48 -3.26
N LEU A 259 18.92 19.31 -2.11
CA LEU A 259 18.93 20.28 -1.01
C LEU A 259 20.28 20.36 -0.29
N ALA A 260 21.04 19.25 -0.25
CA ALA A 260 22.33 19.16 0.42
C ALA A 260 23.49 19.81 -0.34
N GLN A 261 23.27 20.27 -1.59
CA GLN A 261 24.32 20.90 -2.41
C GLN A 261 24.78 22.24 -1.79
N PRO A 262 26.09 22.57 -1.86
CA PRO A 262 26.64 23.83 -1.35
C PRO A 262 26.04 25.08 -2.03
N SER A 263 25.81 26.14 -1.26
CA SER A 263 25.23 27.41 -1.74
C SER A 263 26.02 28.06 -2.88
N ASP A 264 27.35 28.00 -2.82
CA ASP A 264 28.25 28.66 -3.79
C ASP A 264 28.28 27.98 -5.17
N ASN A 265 27.75 26.75 -5.27
CA ASN A 265 27.56 26.00 -6.51
C ASN A 265 26.10 26.05 -7.02
N GLY A 266 25.32 27.05 -6.60
CA GLY A 266 23.89 27.17 -6.95
C GLY A 266 22.93 26.54 -5.95
N GLY A 267 23.40 26.15 -4.75
CA GLY A 267 22.63 25.52 -3.68
C GLY A 267 21.70 26.47 -2.92
N ASN A 268 20.79 27.13 -3.62
CA ASN A 268 19.61 27.74 -3.01
C ASN A 268 18.53 26.65 -2.87
N ILE A 269 18.02 26.41 -1.65
CA ILE A 269 16.94 25.44 -1.39
C ILE A 269 15.75 25.68 -2.33
N LEU A 270 15.39 26.94 -2.56
CA LEU A 270 14.31 27.31 -3.48
C LEU A 270 14.65 26.96 -4.93
N ALA A 271 15.91 27.08 -5.34
CA ALA A 271 16.35 26.67 -6.67
C ALA A 271 16.35 25.14 -6.83
N ALA A 272 16.74 24.40 -5.79
CA ALA A 272 16.63 22.93 -5.77
C ALA A 272 15.17 22.48 -5.91
N LEU A 273 14.24 23.12 -5.18
CA LEU A 273 12.80 22.83 -5.28
C LEU A 273 12.24 23.15 -6.67
N ARG A 274 12.72 24.16 -7.39
CA ARG A 274 12.28 24.43 -8.78
C ARG A 274 12.66 23.34 -9.78
N ARG A 275 13.61 22.48 -9.45
CA ARG A 275 14.10 21.42 -10.35
C ARG A 275 13.26 20.15 -10.29
N ILE A 276 12.55 19.92 -9.18
CA ILE A 276 11.70 18.74 -9.03
C ILE A 276 10.38 18.96 -9.77
N GLN A 277 9.93 17.94 -10.50
CA GLN A 277 8.68 17.95 -11.24
C GLN A 277 7.82 16.77 -10.81
N GLY A 278 6.52 16.98 -10.79
CA GLY A 278 5.54 16.00 -10.32
C GLY A 278 4.76 16.54 -9.13
N ALA A 279 4.14 15.63 -8.39
CA ALA A 279 3.33 15.98 -7.22
C ALA A 279 4.14 15.81 -5.96
N PHE A 280 4.09 16.79 -5.07
CA PHE A 280 4.77 16.70 -3.78
C PHE A 280 4.15 17.63 -2.75
N SER A 281 3.89 17.07 -1.57
CA SER A 281 3.88 17.79 -0.31
C SER A 281 5.08 17.33 0.50
N LEU A 282 5.83 18.28 1.05
CA LEU A 282 7.04 18.00 1.81
C LEU A 282 6.94 18.63 3.20
N ILE A 283 7.48 17.93 4.19
CA ILE A 283 7.87 18.52 5.45
C ILE A 283 9.37 18.28 5.62
N ILE A 284 10.14 19.36 5.67
CA ILE A 284 11.60 19.35 5.84
C ILE A 284 11.90 19.93 7.22
N MET A 285 12.76 19.26 7.98
CA MET A 285 13.24 19.72 9.28
C MET A 285 14.74 19.95 9.22
N SER A 286 15.17 21.16 9.59
CA SER A 286 16.57 21.49 9.84
C SER A 286 16.81 21.68 11.34
N GLU A 287 18.04 21.96 11.72
CA GLU A 287 18.39 22.31 13.11
C GLU A 287 17.67 23.58 13.60
N GLN A 288 17.14 24.42 12.72
CA GLN A 288 16.56 25.72 13.09
C GLN A 288 15.08 25.86 12.71
N GLU A 289 14.64 25.15 11.68
CA GLU A 289 13.38 25.46 11.01
C GLU A 289 12.60 24.19 10.65
N LEU A 290 11.29 24.33 10.58
CA LEU A 290 10.39 23.37 9.96
C LEU A 290 9.80 24.01 8.70
N ILE A 291 9.93 23.34 7.56
CA ILE A 291 9.56 23.88 6.26
C ILE A 291 8.49 22.99 5.63
N ALA A 292 7.34 23.57 5.32
CA ALA A 292 6.27 22.93 4.56
C ALA A 292 6.38 23.37 3.10
N VAL A 293 6.32 22.43 2.16
CA VAL A 293 6.32 22.75 0.72
C VAL A 293 5.16 22.05 0.06
N ARG A 294 4.44 22.77 -0.81
CA ARG A 294 3.43 22.20 -1.70
C ARG A 294 3.79 22.52 -3.15
N ASP A 295 3.66 21.53 -4.03
CA ASP A 295 3.95 21.69 -5.45
C ASP A 295 3.07 22.79 -6.10
N PRO A 296 3.49 23.36 -7.26
CA PRO A 296 2.81 24.49 -7.90
C PRO A 296 1.35 24.24 -8.30
N PHE A 297 0.99 22.98 -8.56
CA PHE A 297 -0.36 22.58 -8.93
C PHE A 297 -1.23 22.25 -7.71
N GLY A 298 -0.59 22.03 -6.56
CA GLY A 298 -1.24 21.68 -5.31
C GLY A 298 -1.82 20.27 -5.29
N TRP A 299 -1.25 19.29 -6.00
CA TRP A 299 -1.82 17.94 -6.14
C TRP A 299 -2.16 17.29 -4.81
N ARG A 300 -1.23 17.37 -3.85
CA ARG A 300 -1.31 16.70 -2.54
C ARG A 300 -1.70 17.69 -1.44
N PRO A 301 -2.52 17.28 -0.46
CA PRO A 301 -2.96 18.15 0.60
C PRO A 301 -1.87 18.33 1.67
N LEU A 302 -1.79 19.56 2.20
CA LEU A 302 -0.96 19.91 3.34
C LEU A 302 -1.61 21.10 4.05
N ALA A 303 -1.73 21.02 5.37
CA ALA A 303 -2.42 22.00 6.19
C ALA A 303 -1.57 22.43 7.39
N LEU A 304 -1.84 23.65 7.86
CA LEU A 304 -1.25 24.26 9.04
C LEU A 304 -2.30 24.38 10.15
N GLY A 305 -1.89 24.00 11.35
CA GLY A 305 -2.64 24.21 12.58
C GLY A 305 -1.74 24.73 13.71
N GLU A 306 -2.36 24.97 14.86
CA GLU A 306 -1.71 25.49 16.06
C GLU A 306 -2.22 24.74 17.30
N LEU A 307 -1.31 24.41 18.21
CA LEU A 307 -1.62 23.80 19.51
C LEU A 307 -0.67 24.36 20.56
N ASP A 308 -1.21 24.96 21.63
CA ASP A 308 -0.43 25.48 22.76
C ASP A 308 0.70 26.45 22.34
N GLY A 309 0.45 27.29 21.34
CA GLY A 309 1.43 28.23 20.77
C GLY A 309 2.50 27.59 19.87
N ALA A 310 2.44 26.27 19.67
CA ALA A 310 3.28 25.55 18.72
C ALA A 310 2.54 25.36 17.38
N TYR A 311 3.30 25.28 16.29
CA TYR A 311 2.75 25.04 14.97
C TYR A 311 2.78 23.55 14.61
N VAL A 312 1.72 23.08 13.97
CA VAL A 312 1.59 21.70 13.49
C VAL A 312 1.24 21.67 12.00
N LEU A 313 1.82 20.71 11.29
CA LEU A 313 1.59 20.47 9.87
C LEU A 313 1.01 19.06 9.70
N ALA A 314 0.04 18.89 8.81
CA ALA A 314 -0.52 17.57 8.51
C ALA A 314 -1.02 17.46 7.07
N SER A 315 -1.00 16.25 6.50
CA SER A 315 -1.62 15.99 5.20
C SER A 315 -3.15 16.18 5.22
N GLU A 316 -3.81 16.00 6.37
CA GLU A 316 -5.25 16.18 6.51
C GLU A 316 -5.63 16.79 7.86
N THR A 317 -6.75 17.51 7.89
CA THR A 317 -7.25 18.18 9.10
C THR A 317 -7.73 17.21 10.18
N CYS A 318 -8.12 15.97 9.83
CA CYS A 318 -8.51 14.96 10.84
C CYS A 318 -7.39 14.64 11.84
N ALA A 319 -6.12 14.90 11.48
CA ALA A 319 -4.99 14.79 12.38
C ALA A 319 -5.01 15.87 13.47
N PHE A 320 -5.52 17.05 13.17
CA PHE A 320 -5.66 18.16 14.12
C PHE A 320 -6.77 17.88 15.13
N ASP A 321 -7.90 17.32 14.69
CA ASP A 321 -9.03 16.99 15.56
C ASP A 321 -8.62 16.03 16.69
N LEU A 322 -7.80 15.03 16.38
CA LEU A 322 -7.34 14.04 17.36
C LEU A 322 -6.46 14.64 18.46
N ILE A 323 -5.64 15.64 18.14
CA ILE A 323 -4.76 16.32 19.11
C ILE A 323 -5.32 17.66 19.60
N HIS A 324 -6.55 17.99 19.22
CA HIS A 324 -7.21 19.27 19.49
C HIS A 324 -6.43 20.50 19.01
N ALA A 325 -5.68 20.37 17.92
CA ALA A 325 -5.04 21.52 17.27
C ALA A 325 -6.07 22.35 16.52
N LYS A 326 -5.95 23.68 16.61
CA LYS A 326 -6.78 24.61 15.85
C LYS A 326 -6.29 24.65 14.41
N PHE A 327 -7.17 24.34 13.45
CA PHE A 327 -6.90 24.55 12.03
C PHE A 327 -6.71 26.06 11.75
N ILE A 328 -5.63 26.42 11.05
CA ILE A 328 -5.38 27.79 10.59
C ILE A 328 -5.76 27.92 9.12
N ARG A 329 -5.06 27.19 8.24
CA ARG A 329 -5.27 27.23 6.78
C ARG A 329 -4.58 26.05 6.08
N GLU A 330 -4.88 25.87 4.80
CA GLU A 330 -4.08 25.02 3.92
C GLU A 330 -2.79 25.73 3.49
N ILE A 331 -1.76 24.94 3.20
CA ILE A 331 -0.58 25.41 2.47
C ILE A 331 -0.98 25.60 1.01
N GLU A 332 -0.72 26.77 0.45
CA GLU A 332 -1.15 27.13 -0.90
C GLU A 332 -0.33 26.37 -1.97
N PRO A 333 -0.89 26.11 -3.17
CA PRO A 333 -0.10 25.61 -4.29
C PRO A 333 1.13 26.50 -4.56
N GLY A 334 2.30 25.88 -4.68
CA GLY A 334 3.57 26.59 -4.88
C GLY A 334 4.09 27.35 -3.63
N GLU A 335 3.50 27.14 -2.47
CA GLU A 335 3.98 27.76 -1.23
C GLU A 335 5.11 26.96 -0.59
N VAL A 336 6.15 27.68 -0.17
CA VAL A 336 7.17 27.23 0.78
C VAL A 336 6.94 28.00 2.09
N LEU A 337 6.31 27.36 3.07
CA LEU A 337 6.10 27.92 4.40
C LEU A 337 7.26 27.54 5.31
N ILE A 338 7.96 28.54 5.84
CA ILE A 338 9.07 28.40 6.78
C ILE A 338 8.54 28.75 8.18
N ILE A 339 8.78 27.85 9.13
CA ILE A 339 8.39 27.97 10.53
C ILE A 339 9.67 27.95 11.37
N ASN A 340 9.94 29.05 12.09
CA ASN A 340 11.08 29.14 12.99
C ASN A 340 10.72 29.93 14.27
N GLU A 341 11.72 30.24 15.10
CA GLU A 341 11.52 30.97 16.36
C GLU A 341 10.98 32.40 16.16
N ASN A 342 11.11 32.96 14.96
CA ASN A 342 10.55 34.26 14.59
C ASN A 342 9.10 34.17 14.07
N GLY A 343 8.53 32.97 13.99
CA GLY A 343 7.17 32.72 13.52
C GLY A 343 7.09 32.13 12.11
N LEU A 344 6.09 32.56 11.35
CA LEU A 344 5.74 32.04 10.02
C LEU A 344 6.20 32.97 8.91
N ARG A 345 6.83 32.42 7.87
CA ARG A 345 7.20 33.14 6.64
C ARG A 345 6.87 32.31 5.41
N SER A 346 6.20 32.89 4.43
CA SER A 346 5.87 32.22 3.17
C SER A 346 6.71 32.74 2.02
N GLU A 347 7.27 31.82 1.23
CA GLU A 347 7.95 32.08 -0.03
C GLU A 347 7.18 31.42 -1.18
N ARG A 348 7.18 32.03 -2.36
CA ARG A 348 6.53 31.48 -3.57
C ARG A 348 7.55 31.41 -4.71
N PRO A 349 8.45 30.42 -4.69
CA PRO A 349 9.56 30.38 -5.63
C PRO A 349 9.13 29.87 -7.01
N PHE A 350 8.01 29.18 -7.14
CA PHE A 350 7.61 28.51 -8.37
C PHE A 350 6.85 29.44 -9.33
N PRO A 351 6.83 29.14 -10.62
CA PRO A 351 5.88 29.73 -11.55
C PRO A 351 4.44 29.49 -11.10
N GLU A 352 3.54 30.42 -11.41
CA GLU A 352 2.12 30.23 -11.20
C GLU A 352 1.59 29.19 -12.19
N GLU A 353 0.91 28.19 -11.66
CA GLU A 353 0.33 27.09 -12.44
C GLU A 353 -1.16 26.99 -12.19
N ARG A 354 -1.88 26.36 -13.13
CA ARG A 354 -3.29 26.04 -12.88
C ARG A 354 -3.38 25.02 -11.72
N PRO A 355 -4.26 25.21 -10.73
CA PRO A 355 -4.48 24.20 -9.71
C PRO A 355 -4.91 22.87 -10.35
N ALA A 356 -4.31 21.77 -9.92
CA ALA A 356 -4.66 20.43 -10.35
C ALA A 356 -4.76 19.50 -9.14
N PHE A 357 -5.55 19.89 -8.14
CA PHE A 357 -5.74 19.10 -6.92
C PHE A 357 -6.21 17.68 -7.25
N CYS A 358 -5.67 16.66 -6.58
CA CYS A 358 -6.01 15.27 -6.88
C CYS A 358 -7.49 14.98 -6.56
N MET A 359 -8.31 14.75 -7.59
CA MET A 359 -9.74 14.46 -7.40
C MET A 359 -9.98 13.17 -6.60
N PHE A 360 -9.04 12.24 -6.65
CA PHE A 360 -9.14 10.95 -5.97
C PHE A 360 -9.00 11.08 -4.44
N GLU A 361 -8.50 12.21 -3.92
CA GLU A 361 -8.58 12.55 -2.49
C GLU A 361 -10.05 12.64 -2.03
N TYR A 362 -10.94 13.24 -2.83
CA TYR A 362 -12.37 13.27 -2.53
C TYR A 362 -13.05 11.93 -2.73
N VAL A 363 -12.70 11.20 -3.81
CA VAL A 363 -13.34 9.92 -4.13
C VAL A 363 -13.06 8.87 -3.06
N TYR A 364 -11.80 8.72 -2.64
CA TYR A 364 -11.38 7.56 -1.86
C TYR A 364 -10.39 7.88 -0.73
N PHE A 365 -9.31 8.63 -1.00
CA PHE A 365 -8.17 8.65 -0.07
C PHE A 365 -8.39 9.42 1.22
N ALA A 366 -8.88 10.65 1.13
CA ALA A 366 -9.04 11.46 2.31
C ALA A 366 -10.10 10.85 3.22
N ARG A 367 -9.91 11.02 4.52
CA ARG A 367 -10.91 10.61 5.49
C ARG A 367 -12.17 11.49 5.35
N PRO A 368 -13.38 10.94 5.51
CA PRO A 368 -14.63 11.70 5.37
C PRO A 368 -14.77 12.88 6.33
N ASP A 369 -14.13 12.83 7.49
CA ASP A 369 -14.12 13.91 8.49
C ASP A 369 -13.10 15.03 8.19
N SER A 370 -12.25 14.88 7.17
CA SER A 370 -11.32 15.92 6.76
C SER A 370 -11.97 17.05 5.97
N MET A 371 -11.37 18.23 6.07
CA MET A 371 -11.66 19.42 5.27
C MET A 371 -10.53 19.62 4.27
N ILE A 372 -10.88 19.75 2.98
CA ILE A 372 -9.94 19.99 1.88
C ILE A 372 -10.58 21.01 0.95
N GLY A 373 -9.83 21.99 0.45
CA GLY A 373 -10.35 23.07 -0.38
C GLY A 373 -11.50 23.86 0.27
N GLY A 374 -11.58 23.88 1.60
CA GLY A 374 -12.70 24.47 2.35
C GLY A 374 -14.02 23.68 2.30
N VAL A 375 -14.02 22.44 1.81
CA VAL A 375 -15.20 21.55 1.77
C VAL A 375 -14.93 20.25 2.53
N ASN A 376 -15.97 19.70 3.16
CA ASN A 376 -15.86 18.44 3.88
C ASN A 376 -15.92 17.25 2.90
N VAL A 377 -14.99 16.32 3.02
CA VAL A 377 -14.88 15.14 2.13
C VAL A 377 -16.13 14.27 2.18
N GLY A 378 -16.68 14.00 3.36
CA GLY A 378 -17.90 13.21 3.52
C GLY A 378 -19.12 13.84 2.84
N LYS A 379 -19.28 15.17 2.94
CA LYS A 379 -20.35 15.91 2.24
C LYS A 379 -20.21 15.81 0.72
N VAL A 380 -18.98 15.95 0.21
CA VAL A 380 -18.71 15.78 -1.23
C VAL A 380 -19.10 14.39 -1.70
N ARG A 381 -18.72 13.33 -0.96
CA ARG A 381 -19.09 11.94 -1.31
C ARG A 381 -20.59 11.70 -1.31
N ILE A 382 -21.33 12.29 -0.36
CA ILE A 382 -22.80 12.24 -0.36
C ILE A 382 -23.34 12.89 -1.64
N GLU A 383 -22.83 14.06 -2.03
CA GLU A 383 -23.29 14.73 -3.25
C GLU A 383 -22.92 13.96 -4.52
N MET A 384 -21.75 13.32 -4.58
CA MET A 384 -21.40 12.38 -5.67
C MET A 384 -22.44 11.26 -5.80
N GLY A 385 -22.93 10.75 -4.67
CA GLY A 385 -24.02 9.78 -4.63
C GLY A 385 -25.33 10.30 -5.20
N ARG A 386 -25.69 11.56 -4.92
CA ARG A 386 -26.90 12.21 -5.45
C ARG A 386 -26.80 12.44 -6.95
N GLU A 387 -25.68 12.98 -7.43
CA GLU A 387 -25.42 13.15 -8.86
C GLU A 387 -25.48 11.80 -9.61
N LEU A 388 -24.93 10.74 -9.01
CA LEU A 388 -24.99 9.38 -9.55
C LEU A 388 -26.41 8.84 -9.64
N ALA A 389 -27.24 9.09 -8.62
CA ALA A 389 -28.66 8.73 -8.60
C ALA A 389 -29.47 9.48 -9.66
N ARG A 390 -29.25 10.78 -9.83
CA ARG A 390 -29.91 11.60 -10.87
C ARG A 390 -29.57 11.09 -12.27
N LYS A 391 -28.32 10.68 -12.48
CA LYS A 391 -27.83 10.23 -13.79
C LYS A 391 -28.22 8.79 -14.13
N PHE A 392 -28.20 7.88 -13.14
CA PHE A 392 -28.49 6.46 -13.34
C PHE A 392 -29.57 5.97 -12.37
N PRO A 393 -30.80 6.53 -12.45
CA PRO A 393 -31.91 6.10 -11.60
C PRO A 393 -32.26 4.65 -11.90
N VAL A 394 -32.75 3.95 -10.88
CA VAL A 394 -33.21 2.56 -11.02
C VAL A 394 -34.24 2.25 -9.94
N GLU A 395 -35.25 1.46 -10.28
CA GLU A 395 -36.16 0.91 -9.29
C GLU A 395 -35.50 -0.26 -8.57
N ALA A 396 -35.31 -0.11 -7.27
CA ALA A 396 -34.73 -1.16 -6.43
C ALA A 396 -35.36 -1.13 -5.05
N ASP A 397 -35.21 -2.21 -4.30
CA ASP A 397 -35.81 -2.35 -2.97
C ASP A 397 -34.86 -1.87 -1.87
N ILE A 398 -33.54 -1.82 -2.16
CA ILE A 398 -32.53 -1.45 -1.18
C ILE A 398 -31.24 -0.94 -1.83
N VAL A 399 -30.58 0.03 -1.18
CA VAL A 399 -29.23 0.49 -1.48
C VAL A 399 -28.26 -0.04 -0.43
N VAL A 400 -27.20 -0.68 -0.88
CA VAL A 400 -26.16 -1.29 -0.06
C VAL A 400 -24.82 -0.66 -0.40
N PRO A 401 -24.10 -0.07 0.57
CA PRO A 401 -22.74 0.39 0.35
C PRO A 401 -21.76 -0.77 0.30
N VAL A 402 -20.68 -0.61 -0.45
CA VAL A 402 -19.42 -1.31 -0.18
C VAL A 402 -18.66 -0.55 0.91
N PRO A 403 -18.48 -1.13 2.10
CA PRO A 403 -17.82 -0.42 3.20
C PRO A 403 -16.29 -0.43 3.07
N ASP A 404 -15.58 0.58 3.58
CA ASP A 404 -16.15 1.78 4.24
C ASP A 404 -16.29 3.00 3.31
N SER A 405 -15.55 3.00 2.19
CA SER A 405 -15.45 4.12 1.27
C SER A 405 -16.79 4.46 0.58
N GLY A 406 -17.54 3.45 0.16
CA GLY A 406 -18.84 3.61 -0.50
C GLY A 406 -19.98 4.08 0.41
N ASN A 407 -19.79 4.11 1.74
CA ASN A 407 -20.86 4.40 2.71
C ASN A 407 -21.57 5.74 2.45
N TYR A 408 -20.79 6.81 2.21
CA TYR A 408 -21.31 8.17 2.03
C TYR A 408 -22.00 8.35 0.68
N ALA A 409 -21.41 7.84 -0.40
CA ALA A 409 -22.01 7.90 -1.73
C ALA A 409 -23.31 7.08 -1.79
N ALA A 410 -23.33 5.89 -1.17
CA ALA A 410 -24.53 5.08 -1.05
C ALA A 410 -25.66 5.79 -0.29
N LEU A 411 -25.32 6.50 0.80
CA LEU A 411 -26.27 7.30 1.56
C LEU A 411 -26.87 8.41 0.68
N GLY A 412 -26.05 9.13 -0.07
CA GLY A 412 -26.52 10.16 -1.00
C GLY A 412 -27.42 9.61 -2.10
N PHE A 413 -27.02 8.50 -2.71
CA PHE A 413 -27.80 7.82 -3.74
C PHE A 413 -29.19 7.38 -3.21
N ALA A 414 -29.21 6.76 -2.03
CA ALA A 414 -30.43 6.31 -1.36
C ALA A 414 -31.38 7.46 -1.03
N GLN A 415 -30.85 8.58 -0.51
CA GLN A 415 -31.64 9.77 -0.20
C GLN A 415 -32.27 10.41 -1.44
N GLU A 416 -31.51 10.51 -2.53
CA GLU A 416 -31.99 11.13 -3.78
C GLU A 416 -33.15 10.35 -4.40
N LEU A 417 -33.05 9.02 -4.48
CA LEU A 417 -34.10 8.16 -5.05
C LEU A 417 -35.13 7.69 -4.02
N LYS A 418 -34.96 8.05 -2.73
CA LYS A 418 -35.80 7.61 -1.61
C LYS A 418 -35.90 6.08 -1.49
N ILE A 419 -34.81 5.38 -1.76
CA ILE A 419 -34.70 3.93 -1.61
C ILE A 419 -34.12 3.62 -0.23
N PRO A 420 -34.62 2.62 0.52
CA PRO A 420 -34.06 2.25 1.81
C PRO A 420 -32.55 1.96 1.75
N TYR A 421 -31.78 2.54 2.67
CA TYR A 421 -30.36 2.28 2.85
C TYR A 421 -30.15 1.18 3.90
N ALA A 422 -29.29 0.20 3.62
CA ALA A 422 -28.90 -0.78 4.63
C ALA A 422 -27.48 -1.32 4.45
N HIS A 423 -26.84 -1.64 5.56
CA HIS A 423 -25.58 -2.38 5.57
C HIS A 423 -25.85 -3.87 5.39
N ALA A 424 -25.70 -4.39 4.17
CA ALA A 424 -25.66 -5.84 3.93
C ALA A 424 -24.23 -6.40 4.01
N PHE A 425 -23.23 -5.62 3.60
CA PHE A 425 -21.82 -5.97 3.80
C PHE A 425 -21.35 -5.49 5.17
N VAL A 426 -20.73 -6.39 5.92
CA VAL A 426 -20.10 -6.11 7.21
C VAL A 426 -18.60 -6.29 7.06
N ARG A 427 -17.85 -5.21 7.28
CA ARG A 427 -16.40 -5.23 7.29
C ARG A 427 -15.90 -5.95 8.54
N ASN A 428 -14.97 -6.88 8.37
CA ASN A 428 -14.27 -7.47 9.50
C ASN A 428 -13.14 -6.53 9.97
N HIS A 429 -13.31 -5.94 11.15
CA HIS A 429 -12.37 -4.98 11.73
C HIS A 429 -11.08 -5.63 12.27
N TYR A 430 -11.07 -6.95 12.45
CA TYR A 430 -9.95 -7.67 13.07
C TYR A 430 -8.97 -8.24 12.04
N ILE A 431 -9.27 -8.10 10.76
CA ILE A 431 -8.36 -8.51 9.69
C ILE A 431 -7.44 -7.34 9.36
N GLY A 432 -6.19 -7.46 9.79
CA GLY A 432 -5.11 -6.60 9.31
C GLY A 432 -4.73 -6.91 7.87
N ARG A 433 -3.80 -6.13 7.31
CA ARG A 433 -3.11 -6.54 6.07
C ARG A 433 -2.22 -7.74 6.40
N THR A 434 -2.53 -8.91 5.82
CA THR A 434 -1.66 -10.08 5.86
C THR A 434 -0.40 -9.77 5.06
N PHE A 435 0.68 -9.39 5.74
CA PHE A 435 1.99 -9.20 5.11
C PHE A 435 2.51 -10.56 4.64
N LEU A 436 2.61 -10.72 3.32
CA LEU A 436 3.19 -11.87 2.62
C LEU A 436 2.50 -13.21 2.87
N GLN A 437 1.54 -13.59 2.00
CA GLN A 437 1.13 -14.99 1.87
C GLN A 437 1.23 -15.50 0.42
N PRO A 438 1.91 -16.64 0.15
CA PRO A 438 2.30 -17.03 -1.21
C PRO A 438 1.22 -17.73 -2.05
N SER A 439 0.14 -18.25 -1.45
CA SER A 439 -0.80 -19.12 -2.17
C SER A 439 -2.09 -18.39 -2.59
N GLN A 440 -2.53 -18.63 -3.83
CA GLN A 440 -3.76 -18.08 -4.41
C GLN A 440 -5.02 -18.50 -3.62
N LEU A 441 -5.05 -19.73 -3.10
CA LEU A 441 -6.16 -20.29 -2.31
C LEU A 441 -6.43 -19.51 -1.02
N ILE A 442 -5.39 -19.03 -0.32
CA ILE A 442 -5.56 -18.26 0.91
C ILE A 442 -5.89 -16.79 0.61
N ARG A 443 -5.54 -16.28 -0.58
CA ARG A 443 -5.92 -14.92 -1.01
C ARG A 443 -7.40 -14.79 -1.35
N ASP A 444 -7.97 -15.80 -2.01
CA ASP A 444 -9.42 -15.86 -2.25
C ASP A 444 -10.19 -15.98 -0.92
N PHE A 445 -9.59 -16.66 0.06
CA PHE A 445 -10.08 -16.67 1.44
C PHE A 445 -10.00 -15.27 2.07
N ASP A 446 -8.86 -14.57 2.01
CA ASP A 446 -8.71 -13.22 2.56
C ASP A 446 -9.74 -12.21 2.02
N VAL A 447 -10.15 -12.31 0.75
CA VAL A 447 -11.25 -11.50 0.20
C VAL A 447 -12.59 -11.84 0.84
N ARG A 448 -12.89 -13.13 1.01
CA ARG A 448 -14.13 -13.60 1.66
C ARG A 448 -14.20 -13.26 3.13
N VAL A 449 -13.06 -13.27 3.84
CA VAL A 449 -13.04 -12.97 5.29
C VAL A 449 -13.17 -11.45 5.54
N LYS A 450 -12.73 -10.59 4.60
CA LYS A 450 -12.79 -9.12 4.73
C LYS A 450 -14.21 -8.56 4.81
N LEU A 451 -15.13 -9.07 4.00
CA LEU A 451 -16.52 -8.60 3.94
C LEU A 451 -17.48 -9.78 4.06
N ASN A 452 -18.23 -9.81 5.16
CA ASN A 452 -19.31 -10.78 5.34
C ASN A 452 -20.63 -10.19 4.82
N LEU A 453 -21.46 -11.02 4.20
CA LEU A 453 -22.76 -10.61 3.67
C LEU A 453 -23.88 -11.11 4.57
N ILE A 454 -24.79 -10.22 4.97
CA ILE A 454 -26.02 -10.57 5.68
C ILE A 454 -27.08 -10.94 4.64
N LYS A 455 -27.28 -12.26 4.45
CA LYS A 455 -28.15 -12.82 3.40
C LYS A 455 -29.59 -12.32 3.50
N GLU A 456 -30.12 -12.24 4.71
CA GLU A 456 -31.50 -11.86 5.02
C GLU A 456 -31.84 -10.44 4.55
N ILE A 457 -30.84 -9.57 4.42
CA ILE A 457 -31.04 -8.20 3.95
C ILE A 457 -31.28 -8.16 2.43
N VAL A 458 -30.67 -9.07 1.66
CA VAL A 458 -30.62 -9.03 0.19
C VAL A 458 -31.45 -10.11 -0.51
N ALA A 459 -31.78 -11.20 0.18
CA ALA A 459 -32.52 -12.32 -0.40
C ALA A 459 -33.88 -11.88 -0.97
N GLY A 460 -34.14 -12.22 -2.24
CA GLY A 460 -35.36 -11.91 -2.98
C GLY A 460 -35.50 -10.45 -3.44
N LYS A 461 -34.54 -9.58 -3.13
CA LYS A 461 -34.62 -8.13 -3.42
C LYS A 461 -33.84 -7.71 -4.65
N ARG A 462 -34.26 -6.60 -5.25
CA ARG A 462 -33.48 -5.80 -6.21
C ARG A 462 -32.54 -4.89 -5.44
N VAL A 463 -31.23 -5.08 -5.59
CA VAL A 463 -30.20 -4.44 -4.78
C VAL A 463 -29.40 -3.46 -5.63
N VAL A 464 -29.29 -2.21 -5.20
CA VAL A 464 -28.27 -1.29 -5.70
C VAL A 464 -27.03 -1.42 -4.83
N VAL A 465 -25.90 -1.78 -5.43
CA VAL A 465 -24.60 -1.79 -4.76
C VAL A 465 -23.86 -0.52 -5.17
N VAL A 466 -23.47 0.28 -4.19
CA VAL A 466 -22.71 1.51 -4.44
C VAL A 466 -21.28 1.33 -3.96
N ASP A 467 -20.33 1.53 -4.88
CA ASP A 467 -18.88 1.45 -4.64
C ASP A 467 -18.22 2.77 -5.03
N ASP A 468 -17.04 3.07 -4.47
CA ASP A 468 -16.34 4.31 -4.81
C ASP A 468 -15.67 4.26 -6.19
N SER A 469 -15.08 3.11 -6.53
CA SER A 469 -14.29 2.92 -7.75
C SER A 469 -14.22 1.46 -8.18
N ILE A 470 -13.98 1.25 -9.48
CA ILE A 470 -13.65 -0.06 -10.04
C ILE A 470 -12.38 0.08 -10.87
N VAL A 471 -11.32 -0.62 -10.45
CA VAL A 471 -10.00 -0.56 -11.11
C VAL A 471 -9.74 -1.82 -11.93
N ARG A 472 -9.62 -2.98 -11.28
CA ARG A 472 -9.42 -4.28 -11.97
C ARG A 472 -10.70 -5.11 -12.13
N GLY A 473 -11.80 -4.72 -11.45
CA GLY A 473 -13.09 -5.42 -11.50
C GLY A 473 -13.20 -6.74 -10.72
N THR A 474 -12.09 -7.42 -10.39
CA THR A 474 -12.11 -8.73 -9.72
C THR A 474 -12.84 -8.73 -8.37
N THR A 475 -12.60 -7.73 -7.53
CA THR A 475 -13.28 -7.60 -6.22
C THR A 475 -14.76 -7.28 -6.38
N ALA A 476 -15.11 -6.38 -7.30
CA ALA A 476 -16.50 -6.06 -7.62
C ALA A 476 -17.25 -7.30 -8.12
N ARG A 477 -16.65 -8.09 -9.02
CA ARG A 477 -17.22 -9.34 -9.52
C ARG A 477 -17.46 -10.35 -8.40
N ALA A 478 -16.49 -10.56 -7.51
CA ALA A 478 -16.66 -11.47 -6.38
C ALA A 478 -17.82 -11.07 -5.46
N ARG A 479 -18.00 -9.76 -5.22
CA ARG A 479 -19.14 -9.24 -4.42
C ARG A 479 -20.47 -9.49 -5.10
N VAL A 480 -20.56 -9.28 -6.41
CA VAL A 480 -21.78 -9.55 -7.19
C VAL A 480 -22.15 -11.02 -7.16
N VAL A 481 -21.17 -11.92 -7.32
CA VAL A 481 -21.38 -13.38 -7.19
C VAL A 481 -21.95 -13.71 -5.83
N ASN A 482 -21.36 -13.21 -4.74
CA ASN A 482 -21.85 -13.44 -3.38
C ASN A 482 -23.29 -12.94 -3.17
N LEU A 483 -23.67 -11.79 -3.73
CA LEU A 483 -25.04 -11.27 -3.66
C LEU A 483 -26.05 -12.16 -4.38
N ARG A 484 -25.68 -12.68 -5.56
CA ARG A 484 -26.52 -13.63 -6.31
C ARG A 484 -26.68 -14.94 -5.57
N GLU A 485 -25.61 -15.49 -5.01
CA GLU A 485 -25.64 -16.71 -4.18
C GLU A 485 -26.47 -16.52 -2.90
N ALA A 486 -26.49 -15.30 -2.35
CA ALA A 486 -27.36 -14.93 -1.24
C ALA A 486 -28.84 -14.77 -1.65
N GLY A 487 -29.15 -14.83 -2.94
CA GLY A 487 -30.51 -14.81 -3.47
C GLY A 487 -31.01 -13.43 -3.89
N ALA A 488 -30.14 -12.45 -4.14
CA ALA A 488 -30.55 -11.17 -4.72
C ALA A 488 -31.20 -11.38 -6.10
N LYS A 489 -32.39 -10.82 -6.29
CA LYS A 489 -33.17 -10.94 -7.55
C LYS A 489 -32.50 -10.17 -8.68
N GLU A 490 -32.09 -8.93 -8.40
CA GLU A 490 -31.36 -8.04 -9.30
C GLU A 490 -30.23 -7.37 -8.52
N VAL A 491 -29.12 -7.07 -9.20
CA VAL A 491 -27.93 -6.40 -8.70
C VAL A 491 -27.56 -5.29 -9.67
N HIS A 492 -27.77 -4.05 -9.26
CA HIS A 492 -27.41 -2.84 -10.01
C HIS A 492 -26.17 -2.20 -9.39
N MET A 493 -25.07 -2.16 -10.12
CA MET A 493 -23.83 -1.54 -9.64
C MET A 493 -23.81 -0.05 -9.97
N ARG A 494 -23.41 0.77 -9.00
CA ARG A 494 -23.28 2.23 -9.12
C ARG A 494 -21.93 2.64 -8.55
N VAL A 495 -21.13 3.34 -9.35
CA VAL A 495 -19.76 3.73 -9.00
C VAL A 495 -19.68 5.25 -8.91
N SER A 496 -19.29 5.79 -7.76
CA SER A 496 -19.31 7.23 -7.48
C SER A 496 -18.13 8.01 -8.07
N CYS A 497 -17.46 7.46 -9.08
CA CYS A 497 -16.44 8.14 -9.86
C CYS A 497 -16.50 7.68 -11.33
N PRO A 498 -15.82 8.40 -12.25
CA PRO A 498 -15.66 7.96 -13.62
C PRO A 498 -14.84 6.67 -13.73
N PRO A 499 -14.93 5.97 -14.88
CA PRO A 499 -14.12 4.78 -15.12
C PRO A 499 -12.63 5.13 -15.13
N HIS A 500 -11.81 4.37 -14.40
CA HIS A 500 -10.36 4.52 -14.38
C HIS A 500 -9.76 3.94 -15.66
N ARG A 501 -9.24 4.80 -16.52
CA ARG A 501 -8.74 4.42 -17.84
C ARG A 501 -7.23 4.60 -17.96
N PHE A 502 -6.62 5.40 -17.10
CA PHE A 502 -5.21 5.75 -17.19
C PHE A 502 -4.53 5.59 -15.83
N ALA A 503 -3.22 5.32 -15.87
CA ALA A 503 -2.40 5.25 -14.68
C ALA A 503 -2.30 6.63 -13.98
N CYS A 504 -1.75 6.66 -12.78
CA CYS A 504 -1.35 7.91 -12.14
C CYS A 504 0.17 7.96 -12.04
N HIS A 505 0.75 9.12 -12.36
CA HIS A 505 2.18 9.37 -12.23
C HIS A 505 2.50 10.35 -11.08
N TYR A 506 1.49 10.69 -10.28
CA TYR A 506 1.54 11.76 -9.28
C TYR A 506 1.41 11.25 -7.83
N GLY A 507 1.62 9.94 -7.60
CA GLY A 507 1.63 9.34 -6.27
C GLY A 507 0.67 8.15 -6.10
N ILE A 508 -0.32 7.98 -6.99
CA ILE A 508 -1.29 6.89 -6.80
C ILE A 508 -0.74 5.64 -7.48
N ASP A 509 -0.60 4.54 -6.74
CA ASP A 509 -0.25 3.24 -7.31
C ASP A 509 -1.49 2.60 -7.95
N PHE A 510 -1.89 3.16 -9.09
CA PHE A 510 -2.75 2.46 -10.03
C PHE A 510 -1.92 1.43 -10.81
N PRO A 511 -2.51 0.26 -11.10
CA PRO A 511 -1.81 -0.73 -11.88
C PRO A 511 -1.58 -0.22 -13.31
N ASP A 512 -0.72 -0.93 -14.04
CA ASP A 512 -0.53 -0.79 -15.47
C ASP A 512 -1.88 -0.54 -16.21
N PRO A 513 -1.96 0.41 -17.16
CA PRO A 513 -3.15 0.61 -17.98
C PRO A 513 -3.77 -0.68 -18.54
N GLU A 514 -2.96 -1.68 -18.88
CA GLU A 514 -3.43 -2.99 -19.37
C GLU A 514 -4.25 -3.77 -18.32
N LYS A 515 -4.05 -3.48 -17.02
CA LYS A 515 -4.76 -4.10 -15.89
C LYS A 515 -6.00 -3.31 -15.49
N LEU A 516 -6.26 -2.14 -16.09
CA LEU A 516 -7.44 -1.33 -15.82
C LEU A 516 -8.63 -1.84 -16.65
N ILE A 517 -9.66 -2.34 -15.99
CA ILE A 517 -10.80 -2.97 -16.68
C ILE A 517 -11.50 -2.00 -17.64
N ALA A 518 -11.60 -0.73 -17.26
CA ALA A 518 -12.22 0.29 -18.12
C ALA A 518 -11.28 0.81 -19.21
N ASN A 519 -9.99 0.53 -19.17
CA ASN A 519 -9.09 0.75 -20.31
C ASN A 519 -9.29 -0.34 -21.37
N GLN A 520 -9.51 -1.59 -20.93
CA GLN A 520 -9.56 -2.76 -21.80
C GLN A 520 -10.96 -3.11 -22.34
N MET A 521 -12.02 -2.71 -21.64
CA MET A 521 -13.38 -3.16 -21.93
C MET A 521 -14.36 -2.01 -22.16
N SER A 522 -15.35 -2.24 -23.03
CA SER A 522 -16.51 -1.37 -23.15
C SER A 522 -17.38 -1.44 -21.88
N MET A 523 -18.25 -0.45 -21.65
CA MET A 523 -19.14 -0.47 -20.47
C MET A 523 -20.08 -1.68 -20.47
N GLU A 524 -20.55 -2.11 -21.65
CA GLU A 524 -21.38 -3.32 -21.79
C GLU A 524 -20.61 -4.58 -21.40
N ASP A 525 -19.35 -4.68 -21.81
CA ASP A 525 -18.52 -5.83 -21.49
C ASP A 525 -18.13 -5.86 -20.02
N ILE A 526 -17.94 -4.70 -19.38
CA ILE A 526 -17.77 -4.61 -17.92
C ILE A 526 -19.04 -5.08 -17.21
N CYS A 527 -20.22 -4.65 -17.66
CA CYS A 527 -21.50 -5.08 -17.09
C CYS A 527 -21.64 -6.62 -17.14
N LYS A 528 -21.34 -7.22 -18.29
CA LYS A 528 -21.33 -8.69 -18.48
C LYS A 528 -20.27 -9.37 -17.61
N TYR A 529 -19.05 -8.84 -17.57
CA TYR A 529 -17.95 -9.40 -16.78
C TYR A 529 -18.28 -9.43 -15.27
N LEU A 530 -18.88 -8.35 -14.76
CA LEU A 530 -19.28 -8.26 -13.36
C LEU A 530 -20.50 -9.13 -13.03
N GLY A 531 -21.36 -9.42 -14.02
CA GLY A 531 -22.60 -10.19 -13.83
C GLY A 531 -23.74 -9.38 -13.20
N VAL A 532 -23.75 -8.06 -13.43
CA VAL A 532 -24.76 -7.12 -12.90
C VAL A 532 -25.84 -6.85 -13.94
N ASP A 533 -27.07 -6.56 -13.49
CA ASP A 533 -28.19 -6.23 -14.39
C ASP A 533 -28.04 -4.83 -15.00
N SER A 534 -27.38 -3.91 -14.29
CA SER A 534 -27.01 -2.60 -14.82
C SER A 534 -25.77 -2.06 -14.13
N LEU A 535 -25.02 -1.23 -14.83
CA LEU A 535 -23.83 -0.55 -14.35
C LEU A 535 -23.93 0.95 -14.67
N GLY A 536 -23.62 1.81 -13.69
CA GLY A 536 -23.51 3.25 -13.88
C GLY A 536 -22.26 3.80 -13.21
N TYR A 537 -21.47 4.58 -13.94
CA TYR A 537 -20.33 5.34 -13.41
C TYR A 537 -20.68 6.83 -13.43
N LEU A 538 -20.41 7.53 -12.33
CA LEU A 538 -20.52 8.97 -12.29
C LEU A 538 -19.61 9.59 -13.37
N ASP A 539 -20.06 10.63 -14.07
CA ASP A 539 -19.22 11.33 -15.03
C ASP A 539 -18.28 12.33 -14.35
N VAL A 540 -17.32 12.84 -15.14
CA VAL A 540 -16.36 13.83 -14.66
C VAL A 540 -17.08 15.08 -14.19
N GLU A 541 -18.07 15.56 -14.96
CA GLU A 541 -18.79 16.78 -14.62
C GLU A 541 -19.59 16.63 -13.32
N GLY A 542 -20.33 15.53 -13.12
CA GLY A 542 -21.07 15.26 -11.90
C GLY A 542 -20.17 15.08 -10.68
N MET A 543 -19.06 14.36 -10.85
CA MET A 543 -18.06 14.18 -9.80
C MET A 543 -17.46 15.52 -9.36
N VAL A 544 -17.13 16.41 -10.29
CA VAL A 544 -16.62 17.75 -9.98
C VAL A 544 -17.71 18.65 -9.40
N ARG A 545 -18.93 18.65 -9.96
CA ARG A 545 -20.06 19.44 -9.42
C ARG A 545 -20.31 19.15 -7.94
N ALA A 546 -20.15 17.89 -7.52
CA ALA A 546 -20.30 17.48 -6.13
C ALA A 546 -19.34 18.18 -5.15
N THR A 547 -18.23 18.74 -5.64
CA THR A 547 -17.27 19.52 -4.83
C THR A 547 -17.68 20.98 -4.65
N GLY A 548 -18.56 21.51 -5.50
CA GLY A 548 -18.87 22.94 -5.60
C GLY A 548 -17.70 23.80 -6.12
N LYS A 549 -16.67 23.19 -6.71
CA LYS A 549 -15.48 23.87 -7.26
C LYS A 549 -15.46 23.78 -8.79
N PRO A 550 -14.72 24.67 -9.48
CA PRO A 550 -14.66 24.65 -10.94
C PRO A 550 -13.83 23.48 -11.46
N LEU A 551 -14.18 22.99 -12.66
CA LEU A 551 -13.56 21.83 -13.32
C LEU A 551 -12.04 21.94 -13.46
N ASN A 552 -11.55 23.15 -13.74
CA ASN A 552 -10.13 23.43 -13.95
C ASN A 552 -9.29 23.45 -12.66
N SER A 553 -9.87 23.17 -11.49
CA SER A 553 -9.14 23.09 -10.21
C SER A 553 -8.56 21.70 -9.91
N PHE A 554 -8.87 20.70 -10.72
CA PHE A 554 -8.62 19.30 -10.40
C PHE A 554 -7.74 18.60 -11.42
N CYS A 555 -6.90 17.68 -10.93
CA CYS A 555 -6.30 16.65 -11.75
C CYS A 555 -7.32 15.53 -11.98
N LEU A 556 -7.60 15.27 -13.26
CA LEU A 556 -8.56 14.27 -13.74
C LEU A 556 -7.91 13.21 -14.63
N ALA A 557 -6.56 13.20 -14.69
CA ALA A 557 -5.77 12.43 -15.64
C ALA A 557 -6.09 10.93 -15.65
N CYS A 558 -6.37 10.34 -14.48
CA CYS A 558 -6.70 8.92 -14.36
C CYS A 558 -8.02 8.54 -15.07
N PHE A 559 -8.87 9.53 -15.36
CA PHE A 559 -10.13 9.37 -16.06
C PHE A 559 -10.05 9.84 -17.52
N THR A 560 -9.34 10.95 -17.78
CA THR A 560 -9.35 11.66 -19.07
C THR A 560 -8.11 11.42 -19.93
N GLY A 561 -6.98 11.03 -19.32
CA GLY A 561 -5.68 10.95 -19.97
C GLY A 561 -5.01 12.31 -20.20
N ASP A 562 -5.63 13.40 -19.74
CA ASP A 562 -5.07 14.75 -19.79
C ASP A 562 -4.25 15.02 -18.53
N TYR A 563 -2.93 14.84 -18.66
CA TYR A 563 -1.97 15.02 -17.58
C TYR A 563 -1.49 16.48 -17.51
N PRO A 564 -1.55 17.15 -16.34
CA PRO A 564 -1.11 18.54 -16.25
C PRO A 564 0.39 18.75 -16.54
N LEU A 565 1.21 17.70 -16.34
CA LEU A 565 2.62 17.69 -16.75
C LEU A 565 2.89 16.53 -17.71
N PRO A 566 3.68 16.76 -18.78
CA PRO A 566 4.18 15.67 -19.61
C PRO A 566 5.13 14.78 -18.80
N PHE A 567 5.10 13.49 -19.06
CA PHE A 567 5.95 12.50 -18.40
C PHE A 567 6.54 11.55 -19.45
N ASP A 568 7.63 10.86 -19.10
CA ASP A 568 8.20 9.82 -19.95
C ASP A 568 7.27 8.59 -19.93
N PRO A 569 6.78 8.09 -21.09
CA PRO A 569 5.96 6.87 -21.14
C PRO A 569 6.62 5.62 -20.52
N ALA A 570 7.96 5.60 -20.39
CA ALA A 570 8.69 4.53 -19.70
C ALA A 570 8.62 4.63 -18.16
N LEU A 571 8.07 5.72 -17.61
CA LEU A 571 7.92 5.96 -16.19
C LEU A 571 6.95 4.95 -15.58
N ASP A 572 7.45 4.18 -14.61
CA ASP A 572 6.62 3.38 -13.73
C ASP A 572 7.20 3.26 -12.33
N LYS A 573 6.46 2.55 -11.47
CA LYS A 573 6.77 2.33 -10.06
C LYS A 573 8.18 1.80 -9.78
N PHE A 574 8.74 0.99 -10.70
CA PHE A 574 10.01 0.28 -10.51
C PHE A 574 11.15 0.84 -11.37
N ILE A 575 10.98 2.05 -11.93
CA ILE A 575 12.00 2.68 -12.77
C ILE A 575 13.36 2.76 -12.07
N MET A 576 13.37 3.04 -10.76
CA MET A 576 14.58 3.12 -9.94
C MET A 576 15.25 1.76 -9.74
N GLU A 577 14.50 0.70 -9.47
CA GLU A 577 15.04 -0.66 -9.34
C GLU A 577 15.58 -1.20 -10.67
N ARG A 578 14.88 -0.95 -11.79
CA ARG A 578 15.34 -1.39 -13.11
C ARG A 578 16.62 -0.68 -13.54
N ARG A 579 16.79 0.58 -13.14
CA ARG A 579 18.05 1.31 -13.32
C ARG A 579 19.19 0.62 -12.56
N GLU A 580 18.98 0.22 -11.30
CA GLU A 580 20.00 -0.52 -10.55
C GLU A 580 20.37 -1.84 -11.24
N GLN A 581 19.38 -2.55 -11.80
CA GLN A 581 19.62 -3.78 -12.55
C GLN A 581 20.39 -3.51 -13.85
N ARG A 582 20.08 -2.44 -14.56
CA ARG A 582 20.80 -2.02 -15.77
C ARG A 582 22.24 -1.61 -15.46
N ALA A 583 22.47 -0.87 -14.37
CA ALA A 583 23.81 -0.53 -13.91
C ALA A 583 24.62 -1.78 -13.54
N LYS A 584 24.00 -2.76 -12.86
CA LYS A 584 24.62 -4.06 -12.57
C LYS A 584 24.92 -4.86 -13.84
N ALA A 585 24.00 -4.91 -14.80
CA ALA A 585 24.19 -5.61 -16.08
C ALA A 585 25.25 -4.95 -16.97
N LEU A 586 25.39 -3.62 -16.94
CA LEU A 586 26.46 -2.89 -17.61
C LEU A 586 27.81 -3.12 -16.92
N ALA A 587 27.83 -3.23 -15.59
CA ALA A 587 29.03 -3.60 -14.81
C ALA A 587 29.47 -5.06 -15.01
N ASP A 588 28.61 -5.93 -15.57
CA ASP A 588 28.99 -7.27 -16.02
C ASP A 588 29.59 -7.26 -17.45
N GLN A 589 29.41 -6.16 -18.22
CA GLN A 589 29.96 -5.98 -19.57
C GLN A 589 31.23 -5.12 -19.60
N GLU A 590 31.38 -4.17 -18.68
CA GLU A 590 32.64 -3.45 -18.42
C GLU A 590 33.26 -3.98 -17.14
N ALA A 591 34.50 -4.48 -17.21
CA ALA A 591 35.23 -4.98 -16.05
C ALA A 591 35.11 -3.98 -14.90
N GLN A 592 34.44 -4.37 -13.81
CA GLN A 592 34.22 -3.51 -12.64
C GLN A 592 35.47 -2.67 -12.35
N PRO A 593 35.35 -1.33 -12.28
CA PRO A 593 36.50 -0.49 -12.02
C PRO A 593 37.11 -0.94 -10.69
N ARG A 594 38.32 -1.51 -10.75
CA ARG A 594 39.09 -1.78 -9.54
C ARG A 594 39.38 -0.41 -8.93
N LEU A 595 39.14 -0.25 -7.62
CA LEU A 595 39.41 1.00 -6.88
C LEU A 595 40.85 1.54 -7.05
N PHE A 596 41.76 0.70 -7.57
CA PHE A 596 43.16 0.99 -7.83
C PHE A 596 43.55 0.84 -9.31
N ALA A 597 42.60 0.81 -10.25
CA ALA A 597 42.89 0.59 -11.67
C ALA A 597 43.84 1.65 -12.26
N ASP A 598 43.77 2.89 -11.75
CA ASP A 598 44.57 4.03 -12.20
C ASP A 598 45.77 4.35 -11.28
N LEU A 599 46.00 3.56 -10.23
CA LEU A 599 47.17 3.70 -9.37
C LEU A 599 48.31 2.84 -9.95
N LYS A 600 49.07 3.44 -10.87
CA LYS A 600 50.41 3.00 -11.24
C LYS A 600 51.47 3.80 -10.52
#